data_AF-A0A662J8F3-F1
#
_entry.id   AF-A0A662J8F3-F1
#
_cell.length_a   1.000
_cell.length_b   1.000
_cell.length_c   1.000
_cell.angle_alpha   90.00
_cell.angle_beta   90.00
_cell.angle_gamma   90.00
#
_symmetry.space_group_name_H-M   'P 1'
#
loop_
_entity.id
_entity.type
_entity.pdbx_description
1 polymer ?
#
loop_
_entity_poly.entity_id
_entity_poly.type
_entity_poly.pdbx_seq_one_letter_code
_entity_poly.pdbx_strand_id
1 'polypeptide(L)'
;PPPSLRERHNYCRSTIELTMPLSPELLDEAKKLREQGVNYAEIARRLGVPKTTVYYALNPDRRRAHAARWRAKIKGVEAAVEARRYRRLTDEDIRSILELHARGESISSIAKSVGRSTSLVYYVLRRFKARQQ
;
A
#
# COMPACT_ATOMS: atom_id res chain seq x y z
N PRO A 1 -17.26 3.74 15.60
CA PRO A 1 -16.42 2.70 14.97
C PRO A 1 -15.03 3.22 14.59
N PRO A 2 -13.95 2.43 14.74
CA PRO A 2 -12.64 2.81 14.24
C PRO A 2 -12.64 2.80 12.70
N PRO A 3 -11.90 3.72 12.03
CA PRO A 3 -11.89 3.82 10.57
C PRO A 3 -11.34 2.55 9.91
N SER A 4 -11.86 2.22 8.73
CA SER A 4 -11.39 1.09 7.92
C SER A 4 -9.93 1.26 7.48
N LEU A 5 -9.27 0.17 7.11
CA LEU A 5 -7.88 0.21 6.60
C LEU A 5 -7.74 1.10 5.37
N ARG A 6 -8.77 1.17 4.52
CA ARG A 6 -8.83 2.03 3.32
C ARG A 6 -8.96 3.50 3.70
N GLU A 7 -9.78 3.82 4.71
CA GLU A 7 -9.91 5.19 5.22
C GLU A 7 -8.63 5.67 5.90
N ARG A 8 -7.96 4.80 6.68
CA ARG A 8 -6.64 5.11 7.26
C ARG A 8 -5.57 5.31 6.19
N HIS A 9 -5.62 4.53 5.10
CA HIS A 9 -4.74 4.70 3.95
C HIS A 9 -4.96 6.05 3.27
N ASN A 10 -6.21 6.42 3.00
CA ASN A 10 -6.57 7.70 2.38
C ASN A 10 -6.23 8.90 3.26
N TYR A 11 -6.42 8.80 4.59
CA TYR A 11 -6.03 9.84 5.54
C TYR A 11 -4.52 10.05 5.60
N CYS A 12 -3.74 8.98 5.51
CA CYS A 12 -2.28 9.07 5.52
C CYS A 12 -1.74 9.60 4.17
N ARG A 13 -2.36 9.22 3.05
CA ARG A 13 -2.09 9.78 1.71
C ARG A 13 -2.39 11.28 1.67
N SER A 14 -3.56 11.69 2.19
CA SER A 14 -3.97 13.10 2.24
C SER A 14 -3.01 13.93 3.09
N THR A 15 -2.53 13.45 4.23
CA THR A 15 -1.56 14.21 5.04
C THR A 15 -0.17 14.38 4.41
N ILE A 16 0.23 13.48 3.49
CA ILE A 16 1.53 13.54 2.81
C ILE A 16 1.43 14.37 1.51
N GLU A 17 0.28 14.30 0.82
CA GLU A 17 0.00 15.06 -0.41
C GLU A 17 -0.51 16.49 -0.14
N LEU A 18 -1.14 16.78 1.00
CA LEU A 18 -1.74 18.10 1.30
C LEU A 18 -0.79 19.14 1.88
N THR A 19 0.44 18.79 2.30
CA THR A 19 1.42 19.82 2.63
C THR A 19 2.11 20.28 1.36
N MET A 20 1.50 21.25 0.67
CA MET A 20 2.20 22.03 -0.33
C MET A 20 3.54 22.51 0.25
N PRO A 21 4.64 22.46 -0.53
CA PRO A 21 5.89 23.05 -0.08
C PRO A 21 5.66 24.54 0.23
N LEU A 22 6.29 25.02 1.30
CA LEU A 22 6.36 26.46 1.59
C LEU A 22 6.91 27.18 0.36
N SER A 23 6.37 28.36 0.05
CA SER A 23 6.96 29.21 -0.97
C SER A 23 8.40 29.56 -0.56
N PRO A 24 9.29 29.87 -1.52
CA PRO A 24 10.67 30.24 -1.22
C PRO A 24 10.77 31.40 -0.20
N GLU A 25 9.87 32.38 -0.31
CA GLU A 25 9.82 33.56 0.55
C GLU A 25 9.42 33.19 1.98
N LEU A 26 8.38 32.38 2.15
CA LEU A 26 7.94 31.90 3.46
C LEU A 26 8.96 30.94 4.09
N LEU A 27 9.69 30.17 3.28
CA LEU A 27 10.77 29.32 3.77
C LEU A 27 11.94 30.16 4.29
N ASP A 28 12.32 31.23 3.59
CA ASP A 28 13.37 32.14 4.04
C ASP A 28 12.99 32.83 5.36
N GLU A 29 11.76 33.32 5.45
CA GLU A 29 11.23 33.93 6.68
C GLU A 29 11.17 32.92 7.83
N ALA A 30 10.73 31.68 7.56
CA ALA A 30 10.72 30.62 8.56
C ALA A 30 12.13 30.28 9.09
N LYS A 31 13.16 30.35 8.24
CA LYS A 31 14.56 30.13 8.65
C LYS A 31 15.04 31.26 9.57
N LYS A 32 14.82 32.51 9.19
CA LYS A 32 15.16 33.69 10.01
C LYS A 32 14.51 33.63 11.39
N LEU A 33 13.21 33.35 11.45
CA LEU A 33 12.50 33.19 12.72
C LEU A 33 13.06 32.03 13.55
N ARG A 34 13.50 30.95 12.91
CA ARG A 34 14.10 29.81 13.62
C ARG A 34 15.48 30.13 14.19
N GLU A 35 16.30 30.88 13.45
CA GLU A 35 17.60 31.39 13.90
C GLU A 35 17.45 32.34 15.10
N GLN A 36 16.37 33.12 15.13
CA GLN A 36 15.97 33.96 16.27
C GLN A 36 15.43 33.15 17.47
N GLY A 37 15.42 31.81 17.39
CA GLY A 37 14.97 30.94 18.47
C GLY A 37 13.46 30.73 18.56
N VAL A 38 12.67 31.32 17.65
CA VAL A 38 11.22 31.15 17.63
C VAL A 38 10.87 29.68 17.41
N ASN A 39 9.90 29.16 18.18
CA ASN A 39 9.49 27.76 18.09
C ASN A 39 8.56 27.53 16.87
N TYR A 40 8.46 26.28 16.42
CA TYR A 40 7.68 25.94 15.21
C TYR A 40 6.19 26.30 15.29
N ALA A 41 5.57 26.23 16.48
CA ALA A 41 4.16 26.57 16.65
C ALA A 41 3.94 28.07 16.45
N GLU A 42 4.86 28.88 16.95
CA GLU A 42 4.82 30.32 16.78
C GLU A 42 5.15 30.75 15.35
N ILE A 43 6.15 30.13 14.70
CA ILE A 43 6.44 30.35 13.28
C ILE A 43 5.20 30.04 12.43
N ALA A 44 4.52 28.92 12.71
CA ALA A 44 3.31 28.52 12.03
C ALA A 44 2.18 29.56 12.16
N ARG A 45 1.98 30.11 13.36
CA ARG A 45 1.01 31.18 13.60
C ARG A 45 1.36 32.45 12.83
N ARG A 46 2.63 32.88 12.85
CA ARG A 46 3.09 34.11 12.17
C ARG A 46 2.96 34.02 10.66
N LEU A 47 3.28 32.86 10.09
CA LEU A 47 3.28 32.65 8.64
C LEU A 47 1.92 32.16 8.10
N GLY A 48 0.93 31.91 8.97
CA GLY A 48 -0.39 31.44 8.55
C GLY A 48 -0.38 30.04 7.92
N VAL A 49 0.58 29.19 8.28
CA VAL A 49 0.77 27.85 7.69
C VAL A 49 0.70 26.75 8.74
N PRO A 50 0.37 25.50 8.38
CA PRO A 50 0.37 24.40 9.34
C PRO A 50 1.76 24.15 9.96
N LYS A 51 1.78 23.86 11.26
CA LYS A 51 3.01 23.55 12.03
C LYS A 51 3.84 22.42 11.40
N THR A 52 3.16 21.39 10.88
CA THR A 52 3.81 20.25 10.22
C THR A 52 4.52 20.66 8.94
N THR A 53 3.96 21.60 8.18
CA THR A 53 4.58 22.18 6.98
C THR A 53 5.87 22.91 7.34
N VAL A 54 5.84 23.78 8.35
CA VAL A 54 7.03 24.48 8.86
C VAL A 54 8.10 23.48 9.31
N TYR A 55 7.70 22.49 10.11
CA TYR A 55 8.61 21.48 10.63
C TYR A 55 9.32 20.72 9.49
N TYR A 56 8.59 20.25 8.49
CA TYR A 56 9.18 19.47 7.39
C TYR A 56 9.96 20.33 6.39
N ALA A 57 9.59 21.60 6.20
CA ALA A 57 10.35 22.50 5.34
C ALA A 57 11.70 22.89 5.95
N LEU A 58 11.73 23.12 7.27
CA LEU A 58 12.97 23.39 8.01
C LEU A 58 13.79 22.12 8.30
N ASN A 59 13.19 20.92 8.20
CA ASN A 59 13.85 19.64 8.46
C ASN A 59 13.67 18.66 7.28
N PRO A 60 14.32 18.91 6.12
CA PRO A 60 14.13 18.12 4.91
C PRO A 60 14.52 16.65 5.08
N ASP A 61 15.53 16.34 5.90
CA ASP A 61 15.90 14.94 6.20
C ASP A 61 14.78 14.20 6.94
N ARG A 62 14.09 14.88 7.87
CA ARG A 62 12.95 14.31 8.59
C ARG A 62 11.79 14.04 7.63
N ARG A 63 11.57 14.93 6.66
CA ARG A 63 10.57 14.74 5.59
C ARG A 63 10.92 13.53 4.72
N ARG A 64 12.18 13.41 4.28
CA ARG A 64 12.66 12.26 3.50
C ARG A 64 12.52 10.94 4.26
N ALA A 65 12.92 10.92 5.54
CA ALA A 65 12.80 9.73 6.40
C ALA A 65 11.33 9.32 6.61
N HIS A 66 10.44 10.29 6.83
CA HIS A 66 9.00 10.03 6.95
C HIS A 66 8.44 9.41 5.66
N ALA A 67 8.76 10.00 4.50
CA ALA A 67 8.33 9.47 3.21
C ALA A 67 8.87 8.06 2.93
N ALA A 68 10.13 7.78 3.29
CA ALA A 68 10.73 6.45 3.16
C ALA A 68 10.00 5.40 4.02
N ARG A 69 9.70 5.71 5.29
CA ARG A 69 8.94 4.83 6.18
C ARG A 69 7.55 4.53 5.63
N TRP A 70 6.87 5.55 5.08
CA TRP A 70 5.55 5.38 4.51
C TRP A 70 5.57 4.51 3.23
N ARG A 71 6.53 4.75 2.32
CA ARG A 71 6.74 3.89 1.14
C ARG A 71 7.03 2.44 1.52
N ALA A 72 7.88 2.21 2.51
CA ALA A 72 8.18 0.87 3.01
C ALA A 72 6.92 0.17 3.57
N LYS A 73 6.08 0.91 4.29
CA LYS A 73 4.80 0.41 4.81
C LYS A 73 3.84 0.01 3.67
N ILE A 74 3.73 0.84 2.63
CA ILE A 74 2.89 0.50 1.46
C ILE A 74 3.41 -0.74 0.76
N LYS A 75 4.71 -0.82 0.49
CA LYS A 75 5.32 -1.99 -0.14
C LYS A 75 5.03 -3.27 0.67
N GLY A 76 5.08 -3.19 2.00
CA GLY A 76 4.71 -4.29 2.88
C GLY A 76 3.23 -4.69 2.80
N VAL A 77 2.32 -3.70 2.66
CA VAL A 77 0.89 -3.94 2.48
C VAL A 77 0.60 -4.54 1.11
N GLU A 78 1.19 -4.04 0.04
CA GLU A 78 1.05 -4.59 -1.31
C GLU A 78 1.56 -6.03 -1.38
N ALA A 79 2.73 -6.31 -0.81
CA ALA A 79 3.26 -7.68 -0.73
C ALA A 79 2.32 -8.62 0.04
N ALA A 80 1.72 -8.15 1.14
CA ALA A 80 0.75 -8.93 1.91
C ALA A 80 -0.57 -9.16 1.14
N VAL A 81 -1.05 -8.17 0.39
CA VAL A 81 -2.23 -8.29 -0.47
C VAL A 81 -1.96 -9.28 -1.60
N GLU A 82 -0.81 -9.19 -2.26
CA GLU A 82 -0.42 -10.09 -3.36
C GLU A 82 -0.25 -11.53 -2.86
N ALA A 83 0.41 -11.74 -1.72
CA ALA A 83 0.50 -13.05 -1.09
C ALA A 83 -0.88 -13.63 -0.73
N ARG A 84 -1.84 -12.78 -0.35
CA ARG A 84 -3.23 -13.20 -0.08
C ARG A 84 -3.98 -13.55 -1.36
N ARG A 85 -3.75 -12.81 -2.45
CA ARG A 85 -4.30 -13.10 -3.79
C ARG A 85 -3.79 -14.45 -4.28
N TYR A 86 -2.49 -14.70 -4.18
CA TYR A 86 -1.87 -15.99 -4.56
C TYR A 86 -2.38 -17.17 -3.71
N ARG A 87 -2.85 -16.93 -2.49
CA ARG A 87 -3.53 -17.96 -1.66
C ARG A 87 -5.00 -18.14 -2.00
N ARG A 88 -5.64 -17.13 -2.60
CA ARG A 88 -7.05 -17.21 -2.94
C ARG A 88 -7.23 -18.00 -4.24
N LEU A 89 -8.12 -18.98 -4.19
CA LEU A 89 -8.59 -19.69 -5.37
C LEU A 89 -9.60 -18.77 -6.09
N THR A 90 -9.30 -18.41 -7.33
CA THR A 90 -10.17 -17.57 -8.17
C THR A 90 -11.01 -18.44 -9.12
N ASP A 91 -12.07 -17.86 -9.68
CA ASP A 91 -12.92 -18.55 -10.67
C ASP A 91 -12.14 -18.86 -11.96
N GLU A 92 -11.15 -18.03 -12.32
CA GLU A 92 -10.24 -18.28 -13.43
C GLU A 92 -9.35 -19.49 -13.16
N ASP A 93 -8.73 -19.59 -11.96
CA ASP A 93 -7.96 -20.78 -11.58
C ASP A 93 -8.83 -22.05 -11.67
N ILE A 94 -10.08 -21.99 -11.17
CA ILE A 94 -11.02 -23.11 -11.21
C ILE A 94 -11.31 -23.50 -12.67
N ARG A 95 -11.60 -22.52 -13.54
CA ARG A 95 -11.89 -22.76 -14.96
C ARG A 95 -10.69 -23.39 -15.67
N SER A 96 -9.50 -22.82 -15.53
CA SER A 96 -8.29 -23.36 -16.15
C SER A 96 -7.98 -24.77 -15.67
N ILE A 97 -8.13 -25.05 -14.37
CA ILE A 97 -7.94 -26.41 -13.81
C ILE A 97 -8.92 -27.41 -14.43
N LEU A 98 -10.20 -27.05 -14.55
CA LEU A 98 -11.22 -27.93 -15.11
C LEU A 98 -11.03 -28.17 -16.61
N GLU A 99 -10.69 -27.12 -17.37
CA GLU A 99 -10.44 -27.24 -18.82
C GLU A 99 -9.22 -28.09 -19.13
N LEU A 100 -8.08 -27.85 -18.46
CA LEU A 100 -6.87 -28.63 -18.68
C LEU A 100 -7.08 -30.09 -18.28
N HIS A 101 -7.79 -30.35 -17.18
CA HIS A 101 -8.18 -31.70 -16.82
C HIS A 101 -9.10 -32.33 -17.88
N ALA A 102 -10.05 -31.60 -18.44
CA ALA A 102 -10.94 -32.11 -19.49
C ALA A 102 -10.17 -32.49 -20.77
N ARG A 103 -9.06 -31.80 -21.06
CA ARG A 103 -8.12 -32.15 -22.15
C ARG A 103 -7.23 -33.37 -21.83
N GLY A 104 -7.36 -33.95 -20.64
CA GLY A 104 -6.59 -35.12 -20.22
C GLY A 104 -5.21 -34.81 -19.64
N GLU A 105 -4.91 -33.54 -19.33
CA GLU A 105 -3.64 -33.19 -18.71
C GLU A 105 -3.48 -33.80 -17.31
N SER A 106 -2.24 -34.18 -16.98
CA SER A 106 -1.93 -34.71 -15.66
C SER A 106 -2.01 -33.62 -14.59
N ILE A 107 -2.36 -34.01 -13.36
CA ILE A 107 -2.48 -33.08 -12.21
C ILE A 107 -1.20 -32.29 -11.98
N SER A 108 -0.03 -32.90 -12.19
CA SER A 108 1.27 -32.22 -12.07
C SER A 108 1.51 -31.21 -13.19
N SER A 109 1.07 -31.50 -14.42
CA SER A 109 1.12 -30.55 -15.55
C SER A 109 0.19 -29.36 -15.30
N ILE A 110 -1.04 -29.61 -14.87
CA ILE A 110 -2.03 -28.59 -14.52
C ILE A 110 -1.50 -27.67 -13.41
N ALA A 111 -0.93 -28.25 -12.35
CA ALA A 111 -0.35 -27.50 -11.24
C ALA A 111 0.77 -26.54 -11.71
N LYS A 112 1.65 -27.01 -12.60
CA LYS A 112 2.71 -26.17 -13.19
C LYS A 112 2.13 -25.07 -14.08
N SER A 113 1.16 -25.40 -14.92
CA SER A 113 0.54 -24.46 -15.86
C SER A 113 -0.20 -23.32 -15.15
N VAL A 114 -0.95 -23.64 -14.09
CA VAL A 114 -1.75 -22.66 -13.31
C VAL A 114 -0.92 -22.01 -12.19
N GLY A 115 0.31 -22.48 -11.93
CA GLY A 115 1.17 -21.97 -10.85
C GLY A 115 0.64 -22.28 -9.45
N ARG A 116 -0.10 -23.39 -9.28
CA ARG A 116 -0.73 -23.78 -8.00
C ARG A 116 -0.19 -25.12 -7.49
N SER A 117 -0.42 -25.42 -6.21
CA SER A 117 -0.03 -26.71 -5.65
C SER A 117 -0.89 -27.85 -6.20
N THR A 118 -0.31 -29.04 -6.34
CA THR A 118 -1.03 -30.25 -6.72
C THR A 118 -2.21 -30.54 -5.80
N SER A 119 -2.06 -30.30 -4.48
CA SER A 119 -3.15 -30.45 -3.50
C SER A 119 -4.33 -29.51 -3.77
N LEU A 120 -4.08 -28.29 -4.23
CA LEU A 120 -5.15 -27.36 -4.60
C LEU A 120 -5.87 -27.83 -5.85
N VAL A 121 -5.14 -28.33 -6.85
CA VAL A 121 -5.71 -28.91 -8.07
C VAL A 121 -6.61 -30.10 -7.71
N TYR A 122 -6.13 -31.03 -6.88
CA TYR A 122 -6.92 -32.14 -6.34
C TYR A 122 -8.20 -31.68 -5.65
N TYR A 123 -8.10 -30.67 -4.78
CA TYR A 123 -9.26 -30.10 -4.09
C TYR A 123 -10.30 -29.54 -5.06
N VAL A 124 -9.87 -28.77 -6.08
CA VAL A 124 -10.76 -28.20 -7.10
C VAL A 124 -11.46 -29.32 -7.87
N LEU A 125 -10.71 -30.28 -8.39
CA LEU A 125 -11.28 -31.39 -9.15
C LEU A 125 -12.28 -32.18 -8.31
N ARG A 126 -11.94 -32.52 -7.07
CA ARG A 126 -12.84 -33.22 -6.14
C ARG A 126 -14.11 -32.43 -5.86
N ARG A 127 -13.99 -31.14 -5.61
CA ARG A 127 -15.11 -30.27 -5.19
C ARG A 127 -16.05 -29.91 -6.34
N PHE A 128 -15.54 -29.79 -7.56
CA PHE A 128 -16.30 -29.28 -8.70
C PHE A 128 -16.65 -30.33 -9.76
N LYS A 129 -15.94 -31.48 -9.86
CA LYS A 129 -16.44 -32.63 -10.64
C LYS A 129 -17.66 -33.30 -10.03
N ALA A 130 -17.81 -33.25 -8.70
CA ALA A 130 -18.97 -33.81 -8.00
C ALA A 130 -20.30 -33.06 -8.25
N ARG A 131 -20.27 -31.98 -9.04
CA ARG A 131 -21.44 -31.16 -9.39
C ARG A 131 -21.86 -31.26 -10.86
N GLN A 132 -21.15 -32.07 -11.65
CA GLN A 132 -21.34 -32.23 -13.10
C GLN A 132 -21.70 -33.68 -13.48
N GLN A 133 -22.06 -34.50 -12.49
CA GLN A 133 -22.61 -35.85 -12.61
C GLN A 133 -23.95 -35.86 -11.87
#